data_AF-X0YML0-F1
#
_entry.id   AF-X0YML0-F1
#
_cell.length_a   1.000
_cell.length_b   1.000
_cell.length_c   1.000
_cell.angle_alpha   90.00
_cell.angle_beta   90.00
_cell.angle_gamma   90.00
#
_symmetry.space_group_name_H-M   'P 1'
#
loop_
_entity.id
_entity.type
_entity.pdbx_description
1 polymer ?
#
loop_
_entity_poly.entity_id
_entity_poly.type
_entity_poly.pdbx_seq_one_letter_code
_entity_poly.pdbx_strand_id
1 'polypeptide(L)'
;SEERITTEEANCRKDKTDDNRVPGKEKSQETIILREAFMQIDVNEDGKSELKQIFIANGKKLEMSDADRQPFHAICPHPLPHKHFGIATLEKVKDIQRISSELTRQMLNNLYRTNQPGHAVWEQGIGENTMDDLLTTRVGRIARFKRPVAESYAPMTVPFTAGESFPMLQYMDKMKRDRTGISADSEGLSPEALKNIQTTVMAQSTDLSKMKIESIARTFAETGFKTLFRHIHELVLKH
;
A
#
# COMPACT_ATOMS: atom_id res chain seq x y z
N SER A 1 -16.03 62.98 -22.54
CA SER A 1 -16.57 62.32 -21.32
C SER A 1 -16.89 60.89 -21.72
N GLU A 2 -16.25 59.84 -21.23
CA GLU A 2 -15.68 59.62 -19.89
C GLU A 2 -14.46 58.69 -20.02
N GLU A 3 -13.33 59.10 -19.46
CA GLU A 3 -12.20 58.20 -19.20
C GLU A 3 -12.65 57.21 -18.13
N ARG A 4 -12.73 55.92 -18.50
CA ARG A 4 -12.93 54.84 -17.53
C ARG A 4 -11.66 54.74 -16.69
N ILE A 5 -11.66 55.38 -15.54
CA ILE A 5 -10.65 55.25 -14.49
C ILE A 5 -10.65 53.78 -14.06
N THR A 6 -9.73 52.99 -14.60
CA THR A 6 -9.43 51.66 -14.07
C THR A 6 -8.65 51.86 -12.79
N THR A 7 -9.28 51.62 -11.65
CA THR A 7 -8.67 51.68 -10.32
C THR A 7 -7.40 50.82 -10.29
N GLU A 8 -6.32 51.28 -9.64
CA GLU A 8 -5.07 50.51 -9.51
C GLU A 8 -5.30 49.09 -8.95
N GLU A 9 -6.27 48.94 -8.04
CA GLU A 9 -6.70 47.63 -7.52
C GLU A 9 -7.24 46.66 -8.60
N ALA A 10 -7.90 47.18 -9.64
CA ALA A 10 -8.43 46.37 -10.74
C ALA A 10 -7.30 45.85 -11.65
N ASN A 11 -6.19 46.59 -11.74
CA ASN A 11 -4.99 46.16 -12.42
C ASN A 11 -4.20 45.14 -11.58
N CYS A 12 -4.08 45.33 -10.26
CA CYS A 12 -3.45 44.35 -9.37
C CYS A 12 -4.17 42.99 -9.35
N ARG A 13 -5.52 42.97 -9.42
CA ARG A 13 -6.29 41.70 -9.51
C ARG A 13 -6.08 40.93 -10.82
N LYS A 14 -5.67 41.60 -11.88
CA LYS A 14 -5.40 41.01 -13.21
C LYS A 14 -3.91 40.81 -13.49
N ASP A 15 -3.06 41.21 -12.54
CA ASP A 15 -1.63 41.08 -12.67
C ASP A 15 -1.23 39.60 -12.49
N LYS A 16 -0.97 38.94 -13.61
CA LYS A 16 -0.49 37.54 -13.68
C LYS A 16 1.04 37.47 -13.79
N THR A 17 1.75 38.53 -13.42
CA THR A 17 3.22 38.53 -13.44
C THR A 17 3.82 37.43 -12.55
N ASP A 18 3.17 37.09 -11.44
CA ASP A 18 3.55 35.94 -10.58
C ASP A 18 3.21 34.56 -11.19
N ASP A 19 2.13 34.46 -11.97
CA ASP A 19 1.72 33.23 -12.68
C ASP A 19 2.67 32.88 -13.85
N ASN A 20 3.37 33.89 -14.38
CA ASN A 20 4.39 33.74 -15.42
C ASN A 20 5.81 33.54 -14.88
N ARG A 21 5.98 33.28 -13.56
CA ARG A 21 7.21 32.68 -13.05
C ARG A 21 7.26 31.24 -13.50
N VAL A 22 7.47 31.02 -14.81
CA VAL A 22 8.05 29.79 -15.31
C VAL A 22 9.34 29.64 -14.50
N PRO A 23 9.49 28.59 -13.66
CA PRO A 23 10.79 28.33 -13.10
C PRO A 23 11.65 27.97 -14.30
N GLY A 24 12.39 28.95 -14.81
CA GLY A 24 13.54 28.69 -15.66
C GLY A 24 14.41 27.78 -14.82
N LYS A 25 14.30 26.47 -15.02
CA LYS A 25 15.25 25.52 -14.44
C LYS A 25 16.59 25.97 -14.97
N GLU A 26 17.37 26.64 -14.13
CA GLU A 26 18.76 26.93 -14.43
C GLU A 26 19.41 25.62 -14.87
N LYS A 27 20.33 25.67 -15.84
CA LYS A 27 21.05 24.48 -16.30
C LYS A 27 21.76 23.73 -15.14
N SER A 28 22.06 24.44 -14.06
CA SER A 28 22.61 23.89 -12.80
C SER A 28 21.62 23.00 -12.02
N GLN A 29 20.31 23.18 -12.19
CA GLN A 29 19.26 22.43 -11.49
C GLN A 29 18.64 21.31 -12.36
N GLU A 30 19.24 21.04 -13.52
CA GLU A 30 18.79 19.95 -14.38
C GLU A 30 19.13 18.60 -13.73
N THR A 31 18.10 17.78 -13.51
CA THR A 31 18.25 16.44 -12.95
C THR A 31 18.72 15.47 -14.03
N ILE A 32 19.89 14.87 -13.82
CA ILE A 32 20.47 13.88 -14.74
C ILE A 32 20.41 12.50 -14.07
N ILE A 33 20.04 11.47 -14.84
CA ILE A 33 20.09 10.09 -14.37
C ILE A 33 21.53 9.58 -14.51
N LEU A 34 22.19 9.42 -13.37
CA LEU A 34 23.48 8.73 -13.28
C LEU A 34 23.24 7.25 -13.01
N ARG A 35 23.86 6.38 -13.81
CA ARG A 35 23.88 4.93 -13.60
C ARG A 35 25.28 4.52 -13.23
N GLU A 36 25.39 3.85 -12.09
CA GLU A 36 26.60 3.16 -11.66
C GLU A 36 26.45 1.68 -11.97
N ALA A 37 27.43 1.11 -12.67
CA ALA A 37 27.45 -0.31 -13.01
C ALA A 37 28.81 -0.93 -12.66
N PHE A 38 28.77 -2.12 -12.08
CA PHE A 38 29.95 -2.96 -11.87
C PHE A 38 29.88 -4.12 -12.85
N MET A 39 30.82 -4.19 -13.78
CA MET A 39 30.85 -5.22 -14.81
C MET A 39 32.24 -5.86 -14.89
N GLN A 40 32.27 -7.18 -15.06
CA GLN A 40 33.49 -7.89 -15.41
C GLN A 40 33.72 -7.74 -16.91
N ILE A 41 34.80 -7.05 -17.27
CA ILE A 41 35.15 -6.77 -18.67
C ILE A 41 36.64 -7.06 -18.83
N ASP A 42 36.98 -7.77 -19.90
CA ASP A 42 38.36 -7.86 -20.38
C ASP A 42 38.62 -6.64 -21.28
N VAL A 43 39.32 -5.65 -20.73
CA VAL A 43 39.64 -4.40 -21.45
C VAL A 43 40.92 -4.55 -22.27
N ASN A 44 41.81 -5.47 -21.88
CA ASN A 44 43.15 -5.60 -22.45
C ASN A 44 43.26 -6.77 -23.45
N GLU A 45 42.17 -7.51 -23.65
CA GLU A 45 42.08 -8.71 -24.49
C GLU A 45 43.11 -9.79 -24.09
N ASP A 46 43.46 -9.85 -22.81
CA ASP A 46 44.45 -10.79 -22.26
C ASP A 46 43.81 -12.11 -21.77
N GLY A 47 42.49 -12.22 -21.89
CA GLY A 47 41.70 -13.37 -21.45
C GLY A 47 41.33 -13.34 -19.97
N LYS A 48 41.65 -12.28 -19.22
CA LYS A 48 41.26 -12.11 -17.81
C LYS A 48 40.29 -10.93 -17.67
N SER A 49 39.08 -11.22 -17.22
CA SER A 49 38.10 -10.17 -16.92
C SER A 49 38.37 -9.53 -15.56
N GLU A 50 38.59 -8.22 -15.55
CA GLU A 50 38.71 -7.42 -14.34
C GLU A 50 37.36 -6.77 -14.01
N LEU A 51 37.06 -6.58 -12.73
CA LEU A 51 35.86 -5.87 -12.31
C LEU A 51 36.10 -4.37 -12.44
N LYS A 52 35.24 -3.71 -13.22
CA LYS A 52 35.33 -2.28 -13.49
C LYS A 52 34.07 -1.59 -13.00
N GLN A 53 34.24 -0.44 -12.35
CA GLN A 53 33.17 0.47 -11.98
C GLN A 53 32.99 1.49 -13.10
N ILE A 54 31.78 1.61 -13.64
CA ILE A 54 31.47 2.45 -14.79
C ILE A 54 30.34 3.40 -14.44
N PHE A 55 30.57 4.69 -14.65
CA PHE A 55 29.56 5.74 -14.53
C PHE A 55 29.02 6.13 -15.90
N ILE A 56 27.70 6.04 -16.06
CA ILE A 56 27.00 6.39 -17.31
C ILE A 56 25.97 7.46 -16.99
N ALA A 57 26.02 8.58 -17.72
CA ALA A 57 25.02 9.64 -17.67
C ALA A 57 24.53 9.96 -19.08
N ASN A 58 23.21 10.03 -19.28
CA ASN A 58 22.59 10.33 -20.58
C ASN A 58 23.17 9.52 -21.77
N GLY A 59 23.47 8.23 -21.54
CA GLY A 59 24.02 7.34 -22.57
C GLY A 59 25.51 7.53 -22.89
N LYS A 60 26.19 8.47 -22.23
CA LYS A 60 27.64 8.66 -22.33
C LYS A 60 28.35 8.07 -21.11
N LYS A 61 29.44 7.36 -21.35
CA LYS A 61 30.38 6.93 -20.32
C LYS A 61 31.12 8.17 -19.80
N LEU A 62 31.08 8.40 -18.49
CA LEU A 62 31.79 9.49 -17.82
C LEU A 62 33.16 9.02 -17.36
N GLU A 63 33.17 7.95 -16.57
CA GLU A 63 34.36 7.45 -15.90
C GLU A 63 34.34 5.92 -15.84
N MET A 64 35.53 5.34 -15.85
CA MET A 64 35.73 3.92 -15.62
C MET A 64 36.98 3.74 -14.77
N SER A 65 36.78 3.14 -13.61
CA SER A 65 37.81 2.85 -12.63
C SER A 65 37.86 1.35 -12.33
N ASP A 66 39.01 0.92 -11.84
CA ASP A 66 39.22 -0.45 -11.41
C ASP A 66 38.63 -0.63 -10.02
N ALA A 67 37.86 -1.70 -9.81
CA ALA A 67 37.21 -1.98 -8.55
C ALA A 67 37.49 -3.42 -8.12
N ASP A 68 37.93 -3.62 -6.89
CA ASP A 68 38.21 -4.98 -6.38
C ASP A 68 36.93 -5.79 -6.17
N ARG A 69 35.86 -5.14 -5.71
CA ARG A 69 34.58 -5.76 -5.36
C ARG A 69 33.42 -4.77 -5.46
N GLN A 70 32.25 -5.28 -5.86
CA GLN A 70 31.01 -4.48 -5.86
C GLN A 70 30.49 -4.27 -4.42
N PRO A 71 29.98 -3.07 -4.07
CA PRO A 71 29.50 -2.78 -2.72
C PRO A 71 28.08 -3.25 -2.42
N PHE A 72 27.37 -3.81 -3.40
CA PHE A 72 25.97 -4.19 -3.28
C PHE A 72 25.78 -5.60 -2.74
N HIS A 73 25.04 -5.70 -1.63
CA HIS A 73 24.62 -6.97 -1.02
C HIS A 73 23.10 -7.04 -1.02
N ALA A 74 22.53 -8.10 -1.59
CA ALA A 74 21.08 -8.30 -1.65
C ALA A 74 20.65 -9.30 -0.57
N ILE A 75 19.49 -9.04 0.02
CA ILE A 75 18.82 -9.94 0.96
C ILE A 75 17.47 -10.33 0.36
N CYS A 76 17.16 -11.62 0.34
CA CYS A 76 15.89 -12.13 -0.14
C CYS A 76 15.32 -13.21 0.81
N PRO A 77 14.04 -13.12 1.23
CA PRO A 77 13.47 -14.11 2.16
C PRO A 77 13.26 -15.48 1.53
N HIS A 78 12.95 -15.51 0.23
CA HIS A 78 12.70 -16.74 -0.53
C HIS A 78 13.45 -16.69 -1.86
N PRO A 79 14.70 -17.17 -1.92
CA PRO A 79 15.48 -17.15 -3.15
C PRO A 79 14.84 -18.04 -4.21
N LEU A 80 14.84 -17.58 -5.46
CA LEU A 80 14.44 -18.38 -6.61
C LEU A 80 15.67 -18.68 -7.48
N PRO A 81 15.80 -19.91 -8.00
CA PRO A 81 16.89 -20.22 -8.92
C PRO A 81 16.80 -19.33 -10.17
N HIS A 82 17.96 -18.92 -10.68
CA HIS A 82 18.11 -18.07 -11.87
C HIS A 82 17.50 -16.65 -11.78
N LYS A 83 17.15 -16.17 -10.58
CA LYS A 83 16.77 -14.77 -10.35
C LYS A 83 17.65 -14.11 -9.29
N HIS A 84 18.03 -12.86 -9.53
CA HIS A 84 18.79 -12.07 -8.56
C HIS A 84 17.94 -11.71 -7.33
N PHE A 85 16.69 -11.30 -7.55
CA PHE A 85 15.69 -11.13 -6.50
C PHE A 85 14.66 -12.27 -6.58
N GLY A 86 14.46 -12.94 -5.45
CA GLY A 86 13.43 -13.97 -5.29
C GLY A 86 12.06 -13.39 -4.94
N ILE A 87 11.29 -14.13 -4.15
CA ILE A 87 9.91 -13.79 -3.78
C ILE A 87 9.88 -13.09 -2.42
N ALA A 88 9.20 -11.95 -2.36
CA ALA A 88 8.94 -11.28 -1.09
C ALA A 88 7.83 -11.99 -0.31
N THR A 89 7.90 -11.98 1.03
CA THR A 89 6.84 -12.59 1.87
C THR A 89 5.45 -12.00 1.59
N LEU A 90 5.39 -10.72 1.22
CA LEU A 90 4.14 -10.04 0.83
C LEU A 90 3.47 -10.67 -0.41
N GLU A 91 4.26 -11.12 -1.39
CA GLU A 91 3.72 -11.67 -2.63
C GLU A 91 2.89 -12.94 -2.38
N LYS A 92 3.15 -13.66 -1.28
CA LYS A 92 2.37 -14.84 -0.87
C LYS A 92 0.98 -14.52 -0.34
N VAL A 93 0.72 -13.27 0.07
CA VAL A 93 -0.49 -12.85 0.80
C VAL A 93 -1.24 -11.74 0.06
N LYS A 94 -0.66 -11.17 -0.99
CA LYS A 94 -1.19 -10.00 -1.70
C LYS A 94 -2.63 -10.21 -2.22
N ASP A 95 -2.93 -11.43 -2.68
CA ASP A 95 -4.27 -11.85 -3.11
C ASP A 95 -5.28 -11.81 -1.96
N ILE A 96 -4.95 -12.44 -0.82
CA ILE A 96 -5.79 -12.47 0.38
C ILE A 96 -6.01 -11.05 0.91
N GLN A 97 -4.94 -10.24 0.98
CA GLN A 97 -5.04 -8.86 1.46
C GLN A 97 -5.98 -8.03 0.60
N ARG A 98 -5.96 -8.22 -0.73
CA ARG A 98 -6.87 -7.53 -1.63
C ARG A 98 -8.33 -7.93 -1.36
N ILE A 99 -8.60 -9.23 -1.26
CA ILE A 99 -9.95 -9.75 -0.96
C ILE A 99 -10.44 -9.22 0.39
N SER A 100 -9.62 -9.31 1.45
CA SER A 100 -9.99 -8.78 2.77
C SER A 100 -10.25 -7.27 2.73
N SER A 101 -9.48 -6.50 1.96
CA SER A 101 -9.69 -5.06 1.81
C SER A 101 -10.99 -4.73 1.07
N GLU A 102 -11.32 -5.50 0.03
CA GLU A 102 -12.57 -5.32 -0.72
C GLU A 102 -13.78 -5.74 0.14
N LEU A 103 -13.69 -6.88 0.83
CA LEU A 103 -14.73 -7.40 1.71
C LEU A 103 -15.02 -6.45 2.87
N THR A 104 -13.97 -6.00 3.59
CA THR A 104 -14.13 -5.04 4.69
C THR A 104 -14.76 -3.73 4.23
N ARG A 105 -14.36 -3.22 3.06
CA ARG A 105 -14.99 -2.03 2.46
C ARG A 105 -16.47 -2.27 2.14
N GLN A 106 -16.82 -3.42 1.57
CA GLN A 106 -18.22 -3.76 1.27
C GLN A 106 -19.05 -3.92 2.53
N MET A 107 -18.51 -4.53 3.58
CA MET A 107 -19.17 -4.66 4.88
C MET A 107 -19.43 -3.29 5.49
N LEU A 108 -18.44 -2.40 5.50
CA LEU A 108 -18.62 -1.03 5.96
C LEU A 108 -19.66 -0.27 5.12
N ASN A 109 -19.62 -0.42 3.79
CA ASN A 109 -20.62 0.19 2.91
C ASN A 109 -22.03 -0.33 3.17
N ASN A 110 -22.19 -1.64 3.44
CA ASN A 110 -23.48 -2.21 3.83
C ASN A 110 -23.94 -1.63 5.17
N LEU A 111 -23.05 -1.56 6.16
CA LEU A 111 -23.36 -0.97 7.47
C LEU A 111 -23.80 0.50 7.34
N TYR A 112 -23.10 1.31 6.53
CA TYR A 112 -23.50 2.69 6.25
C TYR A 112 -24.89 2.77 5.61
N ARG A 113 -25.18 1.89 4.64
CA ARG A 113 -26.50 1.84 3.97
C ARG A 113 -27.62 1.30 4.85
N THR A 114 -27.32 0.40 5.79
CA THR A 114 -28.29 -0.08 6.77
C THR A 114 -28.57 0.97 7.85
N ASN A 115 -27.55 1.72 8.29
CA ASN A 115 -27.71 2.80 9.26
C ASN A 115 -28.38 4.04 8.67
N GLN A 116 -28.11 4.33 7.39
CA GLN A 116 -28.68 5.45 6.65
C GLN A 116 -29.26 4.93 5.32
N PRO A 117 -30.42 4.25 5.35
CA PRO A 117 -31.06 3.77 4.14
C PRO A 117 -31.54 4.96 3.30
N GLY A 118 -31.58 4.74 1.98
CA GLY A 118 -32.28 5.66 1.09
C GLY A 118 -33.77 5.70 1.40
N HIS A 119 -34.46 6.71 0.90
CA HIS A 119 -35.91 6.83 1.05
C HIS A 119 -36.57 6.81 -0.33
N ALA A 120 -37.58 5.97 -0.47
CA ALA A 120 -38.47 5.96 -1.62
C ALA A 120 -39.65 6.88 -1.32
N VAL A 121 -40.02 7.71 -2.30
CA VAL A 121 -41.14 8.64 -2.18
C VAL A 121 -42.05 8.44 -3.39
N TRP A 122 -43.35 8.31 -3.14
CA TRP A 122 -44.34 8.12 -4.20
C TRP A 122 -44.76 9.46 -4.79
N GLU A 123 -44.48 9.70 -6.06
CA GLU A 123 -44.68 11.01 -6.71
C GLU A 123 -46.11 11.57 -6.56
N GLN A 124 -47.14 10.72 -6.66
CA GLN A 124 -48.53 11.16 -6.53
C GLN A 124 -49.00 11.37 -5.07
N GLY A 125 -48.18 11.00 -4.08
CA GLY A 125 -48.46 11.19 -2.64
C GLY A 125 -47.88 12.48 -2.09
N ILE A 126 -47.09 13.20 -2.89
CA ILE A 126 -46.29 14.37 -2.53
C ILE A 126 -47.05 15.66 -2.85
N GLY A 127 -46.96 16.66 -1.96
CA GLY A 127 -47.34 18.04 -2.24
C GLY A 127 -46.15 18.86 -2.73
N GLU A 128 -46.39 20.03 -3.31
CA GLU A 128 -45.34 20.90 -3.88
C GLU A 128 -44.19 21.18 -2.89
N ASN A 129 -44.51 21.31 -1.59
CA ASN A 129 -43.54 21.62 -0.54
C ASN A 129 -43.00 20.37 0.20
N THR A 130 -43.48 19.17 -0.11
CA THR A 130 -43.14 17.95 0.63
C THR A 130 -41.68 17.53 0.43
N MET A 131 -41.09 17.80 -0.75
CA MET A 131 -39.69 17.48 -1.01
C MET A 131 -38.73 18.35 -0.18
N ASP A 132 -39.01 19.65 -0.06
CA ASP A 132 -38.21 20.57 0.75
C ASP A 132 -38.30 20.22 2.25
N ASP A 133 -39.49 19.84 2.71
CA ASP A 133 -39.69 19.34 4.08
C ASP A 133 -38.83 18.06 4.32
N LEU A 134 -38.70 17.19 3.30
CA LEU A 134 -37.93 15.93 3.35
C LEU A 134 -36.41 16.10 3.21
N LEU A 135 -35.94 17.16 2.53
CA LEU A 135 -34.52 17.46 2.39
C LEU A 135 -33.92 18.14 3.63
N THR A 136 -34.77 18.75 4.46
CA THR A 136 -34.32 19.48 5.67
C THR A 136 -34.20 18.56 6.88
N THR A 137 -32.99 18.27 7.35
CA THR A 137 -32.75 17.38 8.50
C THR A 137 -32.65 18.17 9.82
N ARG A 138 -33.79 18.33 10.51
CA ARG A 138 -33.86 18.90 11.88
C ARG A 138 -34.63 17.96 12.82
N VAL A 139 -34.20 17.90 14.08
CA VAL A 139 -34.93 17.17 15.14
C VAL A 139 -36.34 17.75 15.30
N GLY A 140 -37.36 16.88 15.23
CA GLY A 140 -38.77 17.28 15.39
C GLY A 140 -39.41 17.96 14.17
N ARG A 141 -38.87 17.78 12.96
CA ARG A 141 -39.48 18.35 11.74
C ARG A 141 -40.87 17.75 11.47
N ILE A 142 -41.72 18.56 10.84
CA ILE A 142 -43.01 18.13 10.32
C ILE A 142 -42.87 17.97 8.80
N ALA A 143 -43.30 16.85 8.25
CA ALA A 143 -43.36 16.61 6.81
C ALA A 143 -44.83 16.46 6.39
N ARG A 144 -45.24 17.19 5.36
CA ARG A 144 -46.61 17.20 4.85
C ARG A 144 -46.76 16.17 3.74
N PHE A 145 -47.85 15.40 3.73
CA PHE A 145 -48.16 14.44 2.67
C PHE A 145 -49.62 14.61 2.22
N LYS A 146 -49.92 14.36 0.94
CA LYS A 146 -51.30 14.38 0.41
C LYS A 146 -52.06 13.08 0.67
N ARG A 147 -51.32 11.99 0.83
CA ARG A 147 -51.82 10.64 1.13
C ARG A 147 -51.22 10.16 2.45
N PRO A 148 -51.74 9.06 3.04
CA PRO A 148 -51.15 8.46 4.23
C PRO A 148 -49.64 8.23 4.07
N VAL A 149 -48.88 8.51 5.14
CA VAL A 149 -47.41 8.47 5.14
C VAL A 149 -46.89 7.10 4.72
N ALA A 150 -47.53 6.02 5.17
CA ALA A 150 -47.14 4.64 4.88
C ALA A 150 -47.11 4.30 3.37
N GLU A 151 -47.94 4.97 2.56
CA GLU A 151 -47.99 4.78 1.11
C GLU A 151 -47.14 5.80 0.35
N SER A 152 -46.88 6.96 0.97
CA SER A 152 -46.22 8.09 0.31
C SER A 152 -44.71 8.11 0.53
N TYR A 153 -44.23 7.53 1.63
CA TYR A 153 -42.84 7.54 2.05
C TYR A 153 -42.47 6.22 2.73
N ALA A 154 -41.44 5.55 2.22
CA ALA A 154 -40.90 4.34 2.82
C ALA A 154 -39.37 4.35 2.79
N PRO A 155 -38.68 3.97 3.87
CA PRO A 155 -37.24 3.70 3.79
C PRO A 155 -37.01 2.50 2.87
N MET A 156 -36.02 2.60 1.99
CA MET A 156 -35.56 1.47 1.21
C MET A 156 -34.94 0.45 2.16
N THR A 157 -35.47 -0.77 2.15
CA THR A 157 -34.93 -1.84 2.99
C THR A 157 -33.62 -2.34 2.38
N VAL A 158 -32.50 -2.02 3.03
CA VAL A 158 -31.20 -2.62 2.69
C VAL A 158 -30.98 -3.82 3.62
N PRO A 159 -30.95 -5.06 3.09
CA PRO A 159 -30.70 -6.22 3.93
C PRO A 159 -29.31 -6.11 4.57
N PHE A 160 -29.23 -6.41 5.86
CA PHE A 160 -27.97 -6.44 6.58
C PHE A 160 -27.20 -7.71 6.19
N THR A 161 -26.14 -7.56 5.39
CA THR A 161 -25.31 -8.67 4.89
C THR A 161 -23.95 -8.72 5.59
N ALA A 162 -23.63 -7.73 6.42
CA ALA A 162 -22.37 -7.69 7.16
C ALA A 162 -22.22 -8.87 8.13
N GLY A 163 -23.32 -9.34 8.76
CA GLY A 163 -23.31 -10.51 9.65
C GLY A 163 -22.77 -11.79 8.98
N GLU A 164 -23.26 -12.09 7.78
CA GLU A 164 -22.86 -13.26 6.98
C GLU A 164 -21.44 -13.13 6.38
N SER A 165 -20.90 -11.91 6.33
CA SER A 165 -19.58 -11.64 5.75
C SER A 165 -18.44 -11.83 6.76
N PHE A 166 -18.71 -11.81 8.07
CA PHE A 166 -17.68 -12.00 9.11
C PHE A 166 -16.99 -13.37 9.08
N PRO A 167 -17.69 -14.51 8.91
CA PRO A 167 -17.04 -15.82 8.78
C PRO A 167 -16.08 -15.89 7.60
N MET A 168 -16.40 -15.21 6.49
CA MET A 168 -15.52 -15.14 5.32
C MET A 168 -14.23 -14.36 5.65
N LEU A 169 -14.33 -13.26 6.39
CA LEU A 169 -13.17 -12.49 6.84
C LEU A 169 -12.26 -13.32 7.76
N GLN A 170 -12.85 -14.06 8.71
CA GLN A 170 -12.11 -14.97 9.59
C GLN A 170 -11.38 -16.08 8.81
N TYR A 171 -12.01 -16.62 7.77
CA TYR A 171 -11.39 -17.60 6.89
C TYR A 171 -10.20 -17.00 6.10
N MET A 172 -10.33 -15.78 5.59
CA MET A 172 -9.22 -15.08 4.92
C MET A 172 -8.06 -14.82 5.88
N ASP A 173 -8.34 -14.42 7.13
CA ASP A 173 -7.30 -14.24 8.14
C ASP A 173 -6.63 -15.57 8.52
N LYS A 174 -7.38 -16.67 8.58
CA LYS A 174 -6.81 -18.01 8.79
C LYS A 174 -5.85 -18.39 7.66
N MET A 175 -6.28 -18.24 6.40
CA MET A 175 -5.39 -18.50 5.25
C MET A 175 -4.15 -17.62 5.24
N LYS A 176 -4.27 -16.34 5.64
CA LYS A 176 -3.12 -15.45 5.81
C LYS A 176 -2.14 -15.98 6.85
N ARG A 177 -2.63 -16.44 8.02
CA ARG A 177 -1.78 -17.04 9.06
C ARG A 177 -1.08 -18.29 8.55
N ASP A 178 -1.80 -19.19 7.88
CA ASP A 178 -1.23 -20.43 7.34
C ASP A 178 -0.12 -20.17 6.31
N ARG A 179 -0.31 -19.17 5.44
CA ARG A 179 0.68 -18.78 4.42
C ARG A 179 1.88 -18.04 4.99
N THR A 180 1.68 -17.15 5.96
CA THR A 180 2.75 -16.38 6.59
C THR A 180 3.52 -17.20 7.62
N GLY A 181 2.88 -18.18 8.26
CA GLY A 181 3.44 -18.88 9.42
C GLY A 181 3.56 -17.97 10.65
N ILE A 182 2.83 -16.86 10.70
CA ILE A 182 2.79 -15.97 11.87
C ILE A 182 1.39 -16.10 12.47
N SER A 183 1.31 -16.74 13.64
CA SER A 183 0.06 -16.82 14.41
C SER A 183 0.17 -15.93 15.64
N ALA A 184 -0.81 -15.04 15.83
CA ALA A 184 -0.92 -14.21 17.02
C ALA A 184 -1.13 -15.04 18.30
N ASP A 185 -1.66 -16.26 18.17
CA ASP A 185 -1.86 -17.18 19.30
C ASP A 185 -0.53 -17.71 19.85
N SER A 186 0.59 -17.56 19.13
CA SER A 186 1.90 -18.02 19.61
C SER A 186 2.52 -17.11 20.69
N GLU A 187 2.02 -15.87 20.87
CA GLU A 187 2.61 -14.87 21.77
C GLU A 187 1.70 -14.52 22.97
N GLY A 188 0.52 -15.13 23.12
CA GLY A 188 -0.44 -14.75 24.16
C GLY A 188 -1.51 -15.78 24.50
N LEU A 189 -1.14 -17.03 24.78
CA LEU A 189 -2.10 -18.05 25.20
C LEU A 189 -2.62 -17.78 26.62
N SER A 190 -3.88 -17.33 26.71
CA SER A 190 -4.64 -17.35 27.96
C SER A 190 -4.91 -18.82 28.39
N PRO A 191 -4.82 -19.17 29.69
CA PRO A 191 -5.00 -20.54 30.19
C PRO A 191 -6.31 -21.24 29.77
N GLU A 192 -7.36 -20.49 29.43
CA GLU A 192 -8.64 -21.06 28.97
C GLU A 192 -8.58 -21.64 27.55
N ALA A 193 -7.73 -21.10 26.66
CA ALA A 193 -7.55 -21.64 25.30
C ALA A 193 -6.84 -23.00 25.31
N LEU A 194 -6.01 -23.25 26.33
CA LEU A 194 -5.29 -24.53 26.53
C LEU A 194 -6.21 -25.67 27.00
N LYS A 195 -7.43 -25.36 27.45
CA LYS A 195 -8.34 -26.37 28.02
C LYS A 195 -9.15 -27.13 26.97
N ASN A 196 -9.40 -26.52 25.80
CA ASN A 196 -10.29 -27.06 24.77
C ASN A 196 -9.59 -27.44 23.45
N ILE A 197 -8.28 -27.18 23.31
CA ILE A 197 -7.50 -27.57 22.13
C ILE A 197 -6.56 -28.70 22.56
N GLN A 198 -6.52 -29.80 21.81
CA GLN A 198 -5.51 -30.85 22.00
C GLN A 198 -4.12 -30.21 21.93
N THR A 199 -3.46 -30.12 23.08
CA THR A 199 -2.17 -29.43 23.30
C THR A 199 -1.11 -29.85 22.28
N THR A 200 -1.15 -31.09 21.80
CA THR A 200 -0.23 -31.65 20.80
C THR A 200 -0.37 -31.02 19.41
N VAL A 201 -1.60 -30.77 18.92
CA VAL A 201 -1.83 -30.23 17.56
C VAL A 201 -1.42 -28.75 17.51
N MET A 202 -1.65 -28.02 18.59
CA MET A 202 -1.26 -26.61 18.69
C MET A 202 0.26 -26.44 18.79
N ALA A 203 0.93 -27.27 19.58
CA ALA A 203 2.39 -27.28 19.67
C ALA A 203 3.06 -27.53 18.30
N GLN A 204 2.55 -28.51 17.54
CA GLN A 204 3.05 -28.78 16.18
C GLN A 204 2.87 -27.59 15.23
N SER A 205 1.74 -26.87 15.29
CA SER A 205 1.51 -25.69 14.46
C SER A 205 2.45 -24.52 14.80
N THR A 206 2.73 -24.30 16.09
CA THR A 206 3.69 -23.28 16.52
C THR A 206 5.12 -23.64 16.15
N ASP A 207 5.49 -24.92 16.19
CA ASP A 207 6.84 -25.38 15.81
C ASP A 207 7.07 -25.19 14.32
N LEU A 208 6.10 -25.54 13.47
CA LEU A 208 6.17 -25.29 12.02
C LEU A 208 6.31 -23.79 11.69
N SER A 209 5.63 -22.94 12.46
CA SER A 209 5.70 -21.49 12.32
C SER A 209 7.10 -20.96 12.65
N LYS A 210 7.70 -21.43 13.75
CA LYS A 210 9.08 -21.10 14.15
C LYS A 210 10.10 -21.61 13.13
N MET A 211 9.94 -22.82 12.60
CA MET A 211 10.82 -23.37 11.56
C MET A 211 10.87 -22.50 10.29
N LYS A 212 9.72 -21.92 9.88
CA LYS A 212 9.68 -20.98 8.75
C LYS A 212 10.46 -19.70 9.05
N ILE A 213 10.29 -19.13 10.24
CA ILE A 213 11.01 -17.93 10.68
C ILE A 213 12.51 -18.19 10.72
N GLU A 214 12.93 -19.33 11.28
CA GLU A 214 14.33 -19.75 11.33
C GLU A 214 14.92 -19.93 9.92
N SER A 215 14.18 -20.56 9.00
CA SER A 215 14.62 -20.72 7.62
C SER A 215 14.85 -19.37 6.93
N ILE A 216 13.96 -18.39 7.12
CA ILE A 216 14.13 -17.03 6.59
C ILE A 216 15.34 -16.34 7.24
N ALA A 217 15.46 -16.43 8.57
CA ALA A 217 16.59 -15.84 9.31
C ALA A 217 17.93 -16.43 8.86
N ARG A 218 18.01 -17.74 8.66
CA ARG A 218 19.19 -18.43 8.12
C ARG A 218 19.51 -17.98 6.70
N THR A 219 18.49 -17.86 5.86
CA THR A 219 18.66 -17.36 4.47
C THR A 219 19.25 -15.95 4.47
N PHE A 220 18.77 -15.06 5.34
CA PHE A 220 19.32 -13.71 5.50
C PHE A 220 20.77 -13.73 6.01
N ALA A 221 21.06 -14.57 7.00
CA ALA A 221 22.39 -14.72 7.55
C ALA A 221 23.40 -15.20 6.48
N GLU A 222 23.03 -16.19 5.68
CA GLU A 222 23.91 -16.81 4.68
C GLU A 222 24.10 -15.92 3.43
N THR A 223 23.05 -15.29 2.92
CA THR A 223 23.09 -14.58 1.62
C THR A 223 23.53 -13.11 1.73
N GLY A 224 23.07 -12.38 2.74
CA GLY A 224 23.34 -10.95 2.86
C GLY A 224 24.27 -10.57 4.01
N PHE A 225 24.01 -11.03 5.23
CA PHE A 225 24.84 -10.60 6.36
C PHE A 225 26.27 -11.13 6.27
N LYS A 226 26.45 -12.41 5.93
CA LYS A 226 27.79 -12.99 5.77
C LYS A 226 28.64 -12.29 4.72
N THR A 227 28.05 -11.93 3.58
CA THR A 227 28.74 -11.23 2.49
C THR A 227 29.03 -9.78 2.85
N LEU A 228 28.09 -9.10 3.52
CA LEU A 228 28.26 -7.75 4.05
C LEU A 228 29.38 -7.67 5.09
N PHE A 229 29.38 -8.54 6.11
CA PHE A 229 30.42 -8.51 7.15
C PHE A 229 31.81 -8.83 6.60
N ARG A 230 31.91 -9.75 5.64
CA ARG A 230 33.18 -10.00 4.91
C ARG A 230 33.65 -8.77 4.16
N HIS A 231 32.73 -8.05 3.51
CA HIS A 231 33.06 -6.82 2.80
C HIS A 231 33.51 -5.71 3.74
N ILE A 232 32.82 -5.51 4.87
CA ILE A 232 33.25 -4.56 5.90
C ILE A 232 34.65 -4.91 6.39
N HIS A 233 34.92 -6.19 6.70
CA HIS A 233 36.22 -6.63 7.15
C HIS A 233 37.33 -6.35 6.11
N GLU A 234 37.07 -6.60 4.83
CA GLU A 234 37.99 -6.28 3.74
C GLU A 234 38.28 -4.77 3.65
N LEU A 235 37.25 -3.93 3.78
CA LEU A 235 37.42 -2.46 3.75
C LEU A 235 38.24 -1.94 4.93
N VAL A 236 38.04 -2.51 6.12
CA VAL A 236 38.81 -2.15 7.33
C VAL A 236 40.27 -2.58 7.23
N LEU A 237 40.60 -3.66 6.50
CA LEU A 237 42.00 -4.05 6.31
C LEU A 237 42.74 -3.21 5.26
N LYS A 238 42.01 -2.60 4.32
CA LYS A 238 42.58 -1.78 3.24
C LYS A 238 42.83 -0.31 3.64
N HIS A 239 42.14 0.18 4.66
CA HIS A 239 42.26 1.56 5.18
C HIS A 239 42.91 1.56 6.55
#